data_AF-A0A9X8QYF7-F1
#
_entry.id   AF-A0A9X8QYF7-F1
#
_cell.length_a   1.000
_cell.length_b   1.000
_cell.length_c   1.000
_cell.angle_alpha   90.00
_cell.angle_beta   90.00
_cell.angle_gamma   90.00
#
_symmetry.space_group_name_H-M   'P 1'
#
loop_
_entity.id
_entity.type
_entity.pdbx_description
1 polymer ?
#
loop_
_entity_poly.entity_id
_entity_poly.type
_entity_poly.pdbx_seq_one_letter_code
_entity_poly.pdbx_strand_id
1 'polypeptide(L)'
;MTGHVLLVRLAAPLQSWGVASRFSHRDTHVRPTKSAVIGLCAAALGRHRTDPVDDLAALVFGVRADHPGTPVRDYHTVGAGRFPLRPRDIITDHRRAAAVAKDMEAADGPAFGHHELAHWYGAPKKITTDPVSGTLVSAELTRTAMTTERWYLSDAAFVAGLQHHDQALLEEIAYALEHPKRLLWLGRKSCPPSGTLAAEILPGTIAAAFAAKRLMPGPEGYDTSDRRPWAWIQAPSGTRGATQINDQPVSFDPDRRSHATRWETRTRITIAPTATEWDIIP
;
A
#
# COMPACT_ATOMS: atom_id res chain seq x y z
N MET A 1 10.26 31.74 -4.82
CA MET A 1 9.29 31.00 -5.66
C MET A 1 8.22 30.43 -4.73
N THR A 2 6.96 30.70 -5.02
CA THR A 2 5.82 30.13 -4.28
C THR A 2 5.75 28.63 -4.54
N GLY A 3 5.61 27.82 -3.49
CA GLY A 3 5.39 26.38 -3.65
C GLY A 3 3.98 26.07 -4.11
N HIS A 4 3.78 24.90 -4.68
CA HIS A 4 2.48 24.31 -5.04
C HIS A 4 2.30 23.00 -4.26
N VAL A 5 1.06 22.63 -3.97
CA VAL A 5 0.71 21.44 -3.19
C VAL A 5 -0.32 20.64 -3.95
N LEU A 6 0.02 19.40 -4.32
CA LEU A 6 -0.94 18.41 -4.76
C LEU A 6 -1.59 17.74 -3.54
N LEU A 7 -2.92 17.83 -3.44
CA LEU A 7 -3.70 17.06 -2.49
C LEU A 7 -4.07 15.70 -3.08
N VAL A 8 -3.76 14.63 -2.35
CA VAL A 8 -4.08 13.25 -2.70
C VAL A 8 -5.04 12.68 -1.66
N ARG A 9 -6.23 12.29 -2.12
CA ARG A 9 -7.26 11.60 -1.33
C ARG A 9 -6.85 10.15 -1.09
N LEU A 10 -6.87 9.73 0.16
CA LEU A 10 -6.55 8.37 0.59
C LEU A 10 -7.72 7.83 1.42
N ALA A 11 -8.75 7.34 0.73
CA ALA A 11 -9.93 6.72 1.31
C ALA A 11 -10.10 5.29 0.75
N ALA A 12 -10.40 4.34 1.63
CA ALA A 12 -10.69 2.94 1.29
C ALA A 12 -11.32 2.25 2.50
N PRO A 13 -12.08 1.15 2.30
CA PRO A 13 -12.59 0.35 3.41
C PRO A 13 -11.48 -0.14 4.34
N LEU A 14 -10.32 -0.51 3.78
CA LEU A 14 -9.14 -0.93 4.52
C LEU A 14 -7.90 -0.23 3.97
N GLN A 15 -6.99 0.19 4.85
CA GLN A 15 -5.68 0.74 4.51
C GLN A 15 -4.57 0.11 5.37
N SER A 16 -3.32 0.12 4.91
CA SER A 16 -2.20 -0.35 5.73
C SER A 16 -0.85 0.32 5.40
N TRP A 17 -0.27 1.02 6.36
CA TRP A 17 0.87 1.91 6.16
C TRP A 17 2.09 1.42 6.95
N GLY A 18 2.92 0.56 6.35
CA GLY A 18 4.06 -0.04 7.07
C GLY A 18 5.24 0.93 7.26
N VAL A 19 5.76 1.03 8.48
CA VAL A 19 7.04 1.72 8.81
C VAL A 19 8.09 0.73 9.33
N ALA A 20 7.68 -0.19 10.20
CA ALA A 20 8.49 -1.31 10.65
C ALA A 20 7.58 -2.54 10.73
N SER A 21 7.96 -3.64 10.09
CA SER A 21 7.23 -4.90 10.22
C SER A 21 8.20 -6.05 10.05
N ARG A 22 8.44 -6.80 11.13
CA ARG A 22 9.33 -7.97 11.12
C ARG A 22 8.48 -9.24 11.03
N PHE A 23 8.78 -10.07 10.04
CA PHE A 23 8.28 -11.44 9.93
C PHE A 23 6.74 -11.60 9.95
N SER A 24 6.20 -12.32 10.93
CA SER A 24 4.80 -12.76 11.01
C SER A 24 3.83 -11.70 11.51
N HIS A 25 4.31 -10.69 12.24
CA HIS A 25 3.51 -9.56 12.69
C HIS A 25 3.74 -8.37 11.75
N ARG A 26 2.67 -7.97 11.08
CA ARG A 26 2.67 -6.88 10.09
C ARG A 26 1.80 -5.75 10.60
N ASP A 27 2.43 -4.83 11.30
CA ASP A 27 1.76 -3.65 11.81
C ASP A 27 1.33 -2.69 10.69
N THR A 28 0.48 -1.74 11.07
CA THR A 28 0.18 -0.55 10.30
C THR A 28 0.45 0.66 11.16
N HIS A 29 1.00 1.71 10.55
CA HIS A 29 1.03 3.02 11.15
C HIS A 29 -0.39 3.61 11.18
N VAL A 30 -0.65 4.51 12.11
CA VAL A 30 -1.96 5.16 12.34
C VAL A 30 -2.33 6.21 11.28
N ARG A 31 -1.47 6.41 10.29
CA ARG A 31 -1.62 7.37 9.19
C ARG A 31 -0.71 6.98 8.01
N PRO A 32 -1.04 7.42 6.78
CA PRO A 32 -0.17 7.27 5.61
C PRO A 32 1.27 7.72 5.87
N THR A 33 2.21 6.97 5.31
CA THR A 33 3.64 7.24 5.39
C THR A 33 4.14 7.83 4.08
N LYS A 34 5.18 8.66 4.14
CA LYS A 34 5.77 9.28 2.95
C LYS A 34 6.21 8.22 1.95
N SER A 35 6.95 7.20 2.40
CA SER A 35 7.39 6.10 1.54
C SER A 35 6.25 5.38 0.83
N ALA A 36 5.10 5.19 1.49
CA ALA A 36 3.96 4.52 0.87
C ALA A 36 3.27 5.41 -0.19
N VAL A 37 3.07 6.69 0.10
CA VAL A 37 2.46 7.64 -0.86
C VAL A 37 3.40 7.88 -2.04
N ILE A 38 4.70 8.01 -1.82
CA ILE A 38 5.68 8.10 -2.91
C ILE A 38 5.73 6.80 -3.73
N GLY A 39 5.61 5.63 -3.09
CA GLY A 39 5.49 4.35 -3.78
C GLY A 39 4.22 4.24 -4.63
N LEU A 40 3.11 4.83 -4.16
CA LEU A 40 1.86 4.95 -4.92
C LEU A 40 2.07 5.81 -6.18
N CYS A 41 2.66 7.00 -6.05
CA CYS A 41 2.98 7.88 -7.18
C CYS A 41 3.93 7.20 -8.17
N ALA A 42 4.99 6.54 -7.69
CA ALA A 42 5.93 5.80 -8.54
C ALA A 42 5.25 4.67 -9.31
N ALA A 43 4.32 3.95 -8.68
CA ALA A 43 3.52 2.92 -9.35
C ALA A 43 2.63 3.52 -10.44
N ALA A 44 1.97 4.64 -10.15
CA ALA A 44 1.11 5.36 -11.08
C ALA A 44 1.88 5.84 -12.32
N LEU A 45 3.08 6.39 -12.12
CA LEU A 45 4.00 6.83 -13.18
C LEU A 45 4.62 5.65 -13.98
N GLY A 46 4.49 4.42 -13.50
CA GLY A 46 5.04 3.21 -14.12
C GLY A 46 6.51 2.93 -13.82
N ARG A 47 7.09 3.52 -12.76
CA ARG A 47 8.50 3.31 -12.39
C ARG A 47 8.78 1.91 -11.85
N HIS A 48 9.80 1.24 -12.36
CA HIS A 48 10.27 -0.01 -11.79
C HIS A 48 10.83 0.21 -10.38
N ARG A 49 10.88 -0.86 -9.59
CA ARG A 49 11.34 -0.78 -8.18
C ARG A 49 12.82 -0.42 -8.05
N THR A 50 13.59 -0.68 -9.09
CA THR A 50 15.02 -0.37 -9.22
C THR A 50 15.27 1.04 -9.74
N ASP A 51 14.24 1.73 -10.22
CA ASP A 51 14.40 3.08 -10.75
C ASP A 51 14.67 4.06 -9.60
N PRO A 52 15.46 5.13 -9.85
CA PRO A 52 15.64 6.21 -8.91
C PRO A 52 14.31 6.83 -8.46
N VAL A 53 14.27 7.23 -7.20
CA VAL A 53 13.09 7.84 -6.56
C VAL A 53 13.40 9.22 -6.00
N ASP A 54 14.61 9.74 -6.18
CA ASP A 54 15.14 10.94 -5.54
C ASP A 54 14.28 12.19 -5.79
N ASP A 55 13.77 12.33 -7.02
CA ASP A 55 12.87 13.42 -7.43
C ASP A 55 11.52 13.37 -6.70
N LEU A 56 10.90 12.18 -6.61
CA LEU A 56 9.66 12.01 -5.84
C LEU A 56 9.93 12.10 -4.33
N ALA A 57 11.08 11.63 -3.88
CA ALA A 57 11.52 11.67 -2.49
C ALA A 57 11.78 13.12 -2.01
N ALA A 58 12.14 14.02 -2.93
CA ALA A 58 12.36 15.45 -2.68
C ALA A 58 11.06 16.22 -2.39
N LEU A 59 9.89 15.71 -2.79
CA LEU A 59 8.60 16.30 -2.47
C LEU A 59 8.45 16.46 -0.95
N VAL A 60 8.04 17.65 -0.50
CA VAL A 60 7.73 17.88 0.92
C VAL A 60 6.39 17.22 1.21
N PHE A 61 6.34 16.41 2.27
CA PHE A 61 5.18 15.59 2.58
C PHE A 61 4.41 16.10 3.79
N GLY A 62 3.09 15.95 3.76
CA GLY A 62 2.25 16.04 4.95
C GLY A 62 1.00 15.20 4.79
N VAL A 63 0.34 14.93 5.90
CA VAL A 63 -0.93 14.19 5.91
C VAL A 63 -1.89 14.76 6.93
N ARG A 64 -3.14 14.95 6.52
CA ARG A 64 -4.28 15.35 7.34
C ARG A 64 -5.17 14.14 7.57
N ALA A 65 -5.55 13.87 8.82
CA ALA A 65 -6.48 12.81 9.17
C ALA A 65 -7.90 13.38 9.30
N ASP A 66 -8.69 13.23 8.25
CA ASP A 66 -10.10 13.62 8.25
C ASP A 66 -10.87 12.64 9.13
N HIS A 67 -10.66 11.34 8.87
CA HIS A 67 -11.12 10.23 9.71
C HIS A 67 -9.95 9.27 9.97
N PRO A 68 -9.47 9.14 11.21
CA PRO A 68 -8.32 8.28 11.51
C PRO A 68 -8.60 6.78 11.32
N GLY A 69 -9.89 6.41 11.25
CA GLY A 69 -10.35 5.03 11.16
C GLY A 69 -10.11 4.22 12.44
N THR A 70 -10.46 2.94 12.38
CA THR A 70 -10.33 2.01 13.50
C THR A 70 -9.29 0.93 13.17
N PRO A 71 -8.29 0.68 14.03
CA PRO A 71 -7.37 -0.43 13.84
C PRO A 71 -8.09 -1.78 13.86
N VAL A 72 -7.90 -2.59 12.84
CA VAL A 72 -8.45 -3.95 12.74
C VAL A 72 -7.31 -4.95 12.53
N ARG A 73 -7.41 -6.08 13.23
CA ARG A 73 -6.47 -7.19 13.11
C ARG A 73 -7.06 -8.27 12.21
N ASP A 74 -6.34 -8.60 11.15
CA ASP A 74 -6.62 -9.70 10.24
C ASP A 74 -5.74 -10.90 10.57
N TYR A 75 -6.36 -12.02 10.92
CA TYR A 75 -5.69 -13.29 11.12
C TYR A 75 -5.52 -13.97 9.75
N HIS A 76 -4.28 -13.96 9.26
CA HIS A 76 -4.00 -14.33 7.88
C HIS A 76 -3.13 -15.58 7.83
N THR A 77 -3.76 -16.71 7.54
CA THR A 77 -3.07 -17.98 7.34
C THR A 77 -2.67 -18.13 5.88
N VAL A 78 -1.37 -18.35 5.62
CA VAL A 78 -0.86 -18.70 4.31
C VAL A 78 -0.44 -20.16 4.33
N GLY A 79 -1.01 -20.92 3.40
CA GLY A 79 -0.62 -22.29 3.16
C GLY A 79 -1.17 -23.31 4.17
N ALA A 80 -2.44 -23.17 4.52
CA ALA A 80 -3.24 -24.19 5.20
C ALA A 80 -4.38 -24.66 4.30
N GLY A 81 -4.81 -25.92 4.46
CA GLY A 81 -6.00 -26.49 3.81
C GLY A 81 -5.76 -27.86 3.14
N ARG A 82 -6.86 -28.55 2.80
CA ARG A 82 -6.90 -29.64 1.82
C ARG A 82 -7.51 -29.06 0.55
N PHE A 83 -6.72 -28.91 -0.51
CA PHE A 83 -7.25 -28.54 -1.83
C PHE A 83 -7.29 -29.79 -2.72
N PRO A 84 -8.27 -29.91 -3.63
CA PRO A 84 -8.15 -30.84 -4.74
C PRO A 84 -7.04 -30.31 -5.66
N LEU A 85 -5.81 -30.72 -5.38
CA LEU A 85 -4.65 -30.36 -6.19
C LEU A 85 -4.62 -31.29 -7.39
N ARG A 86 -4.63 -30.73 -8.60
CA ARG A 86 -4.40 -31.54 -9.80
C ARG A 86 -2.91 -31.90 -9.83
N PRO A 87 -2.52 -33.03 -10.45
CA PRO A 87 -1.11 -33.38 -10.62
C PRO A 87 -0.28 -32.24 -11.21
N ARG A 88 -0.84 -31.44 -12.11
CA ARG A 88 -0.21 -30.23 -12.69
C ARG A 88 0.04 -29.08 -11.70
N ASP A 89 -0.65 -29.08 -10.57
CA ASP A 89 -0.51 -28.05 -9.54
C ASP A 89 0.61 -28.41 -8.53
N ILE A 90 1.05 -29.68 -8.52
CA ILE A 90 2.09 -30.22 -7.62
C ILE A 90 3.36 -30.61 -8.39
N ILE A 91 3.18 -31.24 -9.55
CA ILE A 91 4.24 -31.76 -10.41
C ILE A 91 4.56 -30.66 -11.44
N THR A 92 5.69 -30.00 -11.23
CA THR A 92 6.18 -28.92 -12.11
C THR A 92 6.62 -29.43 -13.48
N ASP A 93 6.96 -30.71 -13.60
CA ASP A 93 7.22 -31.38 -14.86
C ASP A 93 5.90 -31.64 -15.60
N HIS A 94 5.66 -30.89 -16.68
CA HIS A 94 4.44 -30.96 -17.48
C HIS A 94 4.18 -32.33 -18.14
N ARG A 95 5.22 -33.12 -18.45
CA ARG A 95 5.08 -34.44 -19.08
C ARG A 95 4.69 -35.48 -18.05
N ARG A 96 5.32 -35.43 -16.87
CA ARG A 96 4.98 -36.28 -15.73
C ARG A 96 3.61 -35.93 -15.16
N ALA A 97 3.28 -34.64 -15.08
CA ALA A 97 1.94 -34.17 -14.71
C ALA A 97 0.88 -34.68 -15.70
N ALA A 98 1.16 -34.63 -17.01
CA ALA A 98 0.25 -35.13 -18.04
C ALA A 98 0.10 -36.67 -18.01
N ALA A 99 1.18 -37.40 -17.70
CA ALA A 99 1.13 -38.86 -17.54
C ALA A 99 0.29 -39.27 -16.33
N VAL A 100 0.48 -38.62 -15.17
CA VAL A 100 -0.27 -38.88 -13.94
C VAL A 100 -1.74 -38.41 -14.06
N ALA A 101 -2.01 -37.35 -14.80
CA ALA A 101 -3.37 -36.87 -15.03
C ALA A 101 -4.24 -37.87 -15.82
N LYS A 102 -3.67 -38.66 -16.74
CA LYS A 102 -4.42 -39.66 -17.52
C LYS A 102 -5.00 -40.79 -16.66
N ASP A 103 -4.26 -41.25 -15.65
CA ASP A 103 -4.73 -42.27 -14.71
C ASP A 103 -5.81 -41.74 -13.74
N MET A 104 -5.83 -40.43 -13.49
CA MET A 104 -6.78 -39.80 -12.57
C MET A 104 -8.07 -39.30 -13.25
N GLU A 105 -8.03 -38.93 -14.54
CA GLU A 105 -9.22 -38.55 -15.32
C GLU A 105 -10.15 -39.74 -15.64
N ALA A 106 -9.62 -40.98 -15.61
CA ALA A 106 -10.38 -42.22 -15.83
C ALA A 106 -10.87 -42.89 -14.52
N ALA A 107 -10.76 -42.19 -13.38
CA ALA A 107 -11.11 -42.74 -12.08
C ALA A 107 -12.57 -42.44 -11.70
N ASP A 108 -13.45 -43.43 -11.83
CA ASP A 108 -14.91 -43.29 -11.59
C ASP A 108 -15.34 -43.53 -10.13
N GLY A 109 -14.37 -43.57 -9.20
CA GLY A 109 -14.65 -43.65 -7.76
C GLY A 109 -15.03 -42.29 -7.16
N PRO A 110 -15.22 -42.17 -5.82
CA PRO A 110 -15.32 -40.87 -5.13
C PRO A 110 -14.01 -40.04 -5.20
N ALA A 111 -13.17 -40.31 -6.19
CA ALA A 111 -11.79 -39.95 -6.39
C ALA A 111 -11.60 -38.57 -7.04
N PHE A 112 -12.45 -37.61 -6.70
CA PHE A 112 -11.92 -36.28 -6.42
C PHE A 112 -11.23 -36.37 -5.05
N GLY A 113 -10.07 -37.04 -5.06
CA GLY A 113 -9.46 -37.60 -3.87
C GLY A 113 -9.10 -36.53 -2.85
N HIS A 114 -9.64 -36.66 -1.64
CA HIS A 114 -9.12 -35.99 -0.46
C HIS A 114 -7.71 -36.52 -0.17
N HIS A 115 -6.71 -36.08 -0.92
CA HIS A 115 -5.32 -36.35 -0.61
C HIS A 115 -4.91 -35.49 0.57
N GLU A 116 -4.68 -36.14 1.71
CA GLU A 116 -4.04 -35.50 2.85
C GLU A 116 -2.56 -35.35 2.53
N LEU A 117 -2.16 -34.16 2.10
CA LEU A 117 -0.75 -33.82 2.07
C LEU A 117 -0.24 -33.83 3.51
N ALA A 118 0.82 -34.59 3.80
CA ALA A 118 1.49 -34.52 5.10
C ALA A 118 1.99 -33.09 5.40
N HIS A 119 2.34 -32.33 4.35
CA HIS A 119 2.80 -30.93 4.39
C HIS A 119 2.33 -30.15 3.15
N TRP A 120 2.06 -28.85 3.30
CA TRP A 120 1.37 -28.04 2.29
C TRP A 120 2.24 -27.55 1.11
N TYR A 121 1.61 -27.38 -0.06
CA TYR A 121 2.18 -26.75 -1.27
C TYR A 121 2.01 -25.21 -1.28
N GLY A 122 2.99 -24.48 -0.75
CA GLY A 122 3.03 -23.02 -0.85
C GLY A 122 3.52 -22.54 -2.23
N ALA A 123 3.25 -21.27 -2.59
CA ALA A 123 3.91 -20.65 -3.74
C ALA A 123 5.42 -20.91 -3.67
N PRO A 124 6.05 -21.42 -4.75
CA PRO A 124 7.39 -21.95 -4.69
C PRO A 124 8.35 -20.83 -4.28
N LYS A 125 9.20 -21.11 -3.28
CA LYS A 125 10.21 -20.19 -2.77
C LYS A 125 11.56 -20.87 -2.85
N LYS A 126 12.63 -20.08 -2.98
CA LYS A 126 13.97 -20.60 -3.32
C LYS A 126 13.90 -21.39 -4.63
N ILE A 127 13.47 -20.72 -5.69
CA ILE A 127 13.44 -21.33 -7.03
C ILE A 127 14.87 -21.70 -7.41
N THR A 128 15.11 -22.98 -7.68
CA THR A 128 16.39 -23.49 -8.16
C THR A 128 16.16 -24.29 -9.44
N THR A 129 17.23 -24.53 -10.16
CA THR A 129 17.21 -25.44 -11.30
C THR A 129 17.27 -26.88 -10.78
N ASP A 130 16.31 -27.71 -11.16
CA ASP A 130 16.34 -29.14 -10.92
C ASP A 130 17.55 -29.75 -11.65
N PRO A 131 18.45 -30.49 -10.95
CA PRO A 131 19.71 -30.93 -11.52
C PRO A 131 19.57 -31.97 -12.63
N VAL A 132 18.39 -32.59 -12.78
CA VAL A 132 18.14 -33.64 -13.77
C VAL A 132 17.41 -33.07 -14.99
N SER A 133 16.35 -32.30 -14.77
CA SER A 133 15.46 -31.80 -15.82
C SER A 133 15.78 -30.39 -16.29
N GLY A 134 16.58 -29.62 -15.54
CA GLY A 134 16.82 -28.20 -15.82
C GLY A 134 15.62 -27.29 -15.56
N THR A 135 14.51 -27.83 -15.05
CA THR A 135 13.28 -27.06 -14.79
C THR A 135 13.44 -26.26 -13.50
N LEU A 136 12.89 -25.05 -13.46
CA LEU A 136 12.82 -24.27 -12.23
C LEU A 136 11.85 -24.92 -11.24
N VAL A 137 12.35 -25.36 -10.09
CA VAL A 137 11.61 -26.03 -9.02
C VAL A 137 11.81 -25.32 -7.68
N SER A 138 10.88 -25.52 -6.74
CA SER A 138 11.07 -25.06 -5.36
C SER A 138 12.17 -25.88 -4.68
N ALA A 139 13.24 -25.25 -4.20
CA ALA A 139 14.26 -25.93 -3.39
C ALA A 139 13.77 -26.26 -1.96
N GLU A 140 12.56 -25.81 -1.61
CA GLU A 140 11.95 -26.02 -0.30
C GLU A 140 10.50 -26.49 -0.51
N LEU A 141 10.28 -27.80 -0.36
CA LEU A 141 8.98 -28.47 -0.58
C LEU A 141 8.17 -28.62 0.72
N THR A 142 8.80 -28.45 1.87
CA THR A 142 8.16 -28.60 3.18
C THR A 142 7.83 -27.25 3.78
N ARG A 143 6.53 -26.94 3.88
CA ARG A 143 6.06 -25.85 4.75
C ARG A 143 4.88 -26.30 5.61
N THR A 144 5.00 -26.02 6.91
CA THR A 144 3.86 -25.89 7.81
C THR A 144 3.10 -24.61 7.48
N ALA A 145 1.79 -24.60 7.75
CA ALA A 145 0.98 -23.41 7.62
C ALA A 145 1.63 -22.25 8.37
N MET A 146 1.78 -21.10 7.70
CA MET A 146 2.32 -19.91 8.32
C MET A 146 1.17 -18.98 8.67
N THR A 147 0.99 -18.74 9.96
CA THR A 147 0.03 -17.78 10.46
C THR A 147 0.72 -16.42 10.57
N THR A 148 0.04 -15.38 10.09
CA THR A 148 0.50 -13.99 10.21
C THR A 148 -0.63 -13.14 10.75
N GLU A 149 -0.30 -12.20 11.62
CA GLU A 149 -1.25 -11.19 12.07
C GLU A 149 -0.95 -9.89 11.33
N ARG A 150 -1.97 -9.34 10.67
CA ARG A 150 -1.82 -8.16 9.83
C ARG A 150 -2.78 -7.08 10.28
N TRP A 151 -2.23 -5.93 10.65
CA TRP A 151 -3.02 -4.78 11.08
C TRP A 151 -3.38 -3.88 9.90
N TYR A 152 -4.62 -3.38 9.91
CA TYR A 152 -5.19 -2.45 8.95
C TYR A 152 -5.89 -1.30 9.69
N LEU A 153 -6.16 -0.21 8.99
CA LEU A 153 -7.10 0.82 9.41
C LEU A 153 -8.39 0.63 8.62
N SER A 154 -9.51 0.43 9.31
CA SER A 154 -10.86 0.36 8.73
C SER A 154 -11.48 1.75 8.67
N ASP A 155 -12.18 2.02 7.56
CA ASP A 155 -12.98 3.24 7.34
C ASP A 155 -12.20 4.53 7.61
N ALA A 156 -10.91 4.49 7.28
CA ALA A 156 -10.02 5.63 7.41
C ALA A 156 -10.08 6.50 6.15
N ALA A 157 -9.96 7.82 6.34
CA ALA A 157 -9.91 8.80 5.27
C ALA A 157 -8.85 9.85 5.60
N PHE A 158 -7.85 9.95 4.73
CA PHE A 158 -6.74 10.89 4.86
C PHE A 158 -6.57 11.73 3.60
N VAL A 159 -5.99 12.92 3.76
CA VAL A 159 -5.51 13.75 2.65
C VAL A 159 -4.01 13.89 2.79
N ALA A 160 -3.25 13.38 1.81
CA ALA A 160 -1.82 13.65 1.71
C ALA A 160 -1.58 14.94 0.92
N GLY A 161 -0.59 15.73 1.35
CA GLY A 161 -0.10 16.90 0.62
C GLY A 161 1.31 16.63 0.13
N LEU A 162 1.53 16.79 -1.17
CA LEU A 162 2.84 16.73 -1.83
C LEU A 162 3.18 18.13 -2.33
N GLN A 163 4.17 18.76 -1.68
CA GLN A 163 4.57 20.13 -2.00
C GLN A 163 5.88 20.17 -2.78
N HIS A 164 5.89 20.98 -3.85
CA HIS A 164 7.06 21.22 -4.69
C HIS A 164 6.99 22.60 -5.35
N HIS A 165 8.11 23.10 -5.90
CA HIS A 165 8.13 24.38 -6.63
C HIS A 165 7.79 24.21 -8.10
N ASP A 166 8.12 23.06 -8.69
CA ASP A 166 7.71 22.69 -10.04
C ASP A 166 6.27 22.17 -10.03
N GLN A 167 5.36 22.98 -10.57
CA GLN A 167 3.96 22.63 -10.73
C GLN A 167 3.74 21.55 -11.79
N ALA A 168 4.56 21.52 -12.87
CA ALA A 168 4.39 20.56 -13.96
C ALA A 168 4.64 19.12 -13.47
N LEU A 169 5.63 18.92 -12.58
CA LEU A 169 5.85 17.64 -11.91
C LEU A 169 4.61 17.20 -11.10
N LEU A 170 3.97 18.13 -10.37
CA LEU A 170 2.77 17.82 -9.60
C LEU A 170 1.58 17.48 -10.51
N GLU A 171 1.44 18.16 -11.64
CA GLU A 171 0.43 17.88 -12.67
C GLU A 171 0.64 16.51 -13.31
N GLU A 172 1.89 16.13 -13.62
CA GLU A 172 2.23 14.81 -14.12
C GLU A 172 1.84 13.72 -13.11
N ILE A 173 2.17 13.91 -11.83
CA ILE A 173 1.81 12.97 -10.76
C ILE A 173 0.28 12.89 -10.62
N ALA A 174 -0.42 14.02 -10.63
CA ALA A 174 -1.87 14.07 -10.53
C ALA A 174 -2.54 13.31 -11.68
N TYR A 175 -2.10 13.55 -12.92
CA TYR A 175 -2.58 12.83 -14.10
C TYR A 175 -2.32 11.33 -13.98
N ALA A 176 -1.11 10.94 -13.57
CA ALA A 176 -0.75 9.53 -13.43
C ALA A 176 -1.57 8.82 -12.35
N LEU A 177 -1.94 9.49 -11.26
CA LEU A 177 -2.79 8.89 -10.21
C LEU A 177 -4.19 8.52 -10.73
N GLU A 178 -4.75 9.30 -11.67
CA GLU A 178 -6.04 9.03 -12.31
C GLU A 178 -5.93 8.15 -13.56
N HIS A 179 -4.77 8.10 -14.20
CA HIS A 179 -4.47 7.27 -15.37
C HIS A 179 -3.25 6.38 -15.14
N PRO A 180 -3.33 5.46 -14.16
CA PRO A 180 -2.13 4.81 -13.65
C PRO A 180 -1.66 3.71 -14.60
N LYS A 181 -0.34 3.67 -14.83
CA LYS A 181 0.30 2.60 -15.61
C LYS A 181 0.32 1.26 -14.87
N ARG A 182 0.05 1.26 -13.56
CA ARG A 182 -0.08 0.05 -12.73
C ARG A 182 -1.22 0.18 -11.74
N LEU A 183 -1.81 -0.94 -11.34
CA LEU A 183 -2.84 -0.96 -10.29
C LEU A 183 -2.34 -0.32 -8.98
N LEU A 184 -3.20 0.49 -8.38
CA LEU A 184 -2.92 1.30 -7.20
C LEU A 184 -3.59 0.73 -5.96
N TRP A 185 -2.93 0.86 -4.81
CA TRP A 185 -3.38 0.30 -3.54
C TRP A 185 -2.94 1.19 -2.37
N LEU A 186 -3.80 1.33 -1.36
CA LEU A 186 -3.49 2.06 -0.14
C LEU A 186 -2.70 1.18 0.84
N GLY A 187 -1.45 0.93 0.45
CA GLY A 187 -0.51 0.09 1.19
C GLY A 187 -0.40 -1.32 0.66
N ARG A 188 -1.27 -2.22 1.13
CA ARG A 188 -1.29 -3.63 0.67
C ARG A 188 -2.17 -3.77 -0.57
N LYS A 189 -1.86 -4.75 -1.43
CA LYS A 189 -2.63 -5.01 -2.67
C LYS A 189 -4.12 -5.30 -2.44
N SER A 190 -4.49 -5.74 -1.24
CA SER A 190 -5.88 -5.99 -0.83
C SER A 190 -6.64 -4.72 -0.42
N CYS A 191 -6.01 -3.54 -0.49
CA CYS A 191 -6.57 -2.25 -0.08
C CYS A 191 -6.78 -1.35 -1.30
N PRO A 192 -7.80 -1.61 -2.15
CA PRO A 192 -8.08 -0.75 -3.30
C PRO A 192 -8.55 0.64 -2.84
N PRO A 193 -8.08 1.73 -3.47
CA PRO A 193 -8.59 3.07 -3.18
C PRO A 193 -10.05 3.22 -3.62
N SER A 194 -10.77 4.14 -2.97
CA SER A 194 -12.16 4.47 -3.29
C SER A 194 -12.28 5.88 -3.86
N GLY A 195 -12.79 5.97 -5.08
CA GLY A 195 -12.95 7.23 -5.83
C GLY A 195 -11.63 7.74 -6.41
N THR A 196 -11.64 9.01 -6.82
CA THR A 196 -10.46 9.73 -7.35
C THR A 196 -9.39 9.90 -6.27
N LEU A 197 -8.13 9.81 -6.67
CA LEU A 197 -6.95 9.97 -5.82
C LEU A 197 -6.41 11.40 -5.88
N ALA A 198 -6.21 11.97 -7.07
CA ALA A 198 -5.79 13.34 -7.26
C ALA A 198 -6.97 14.28 -7.02
N ALA A 199 -6.87 15.13 -5.99
CA ALA A 199 -7.95 16.04 -5.62
C ALA A 199 -7.82 17.41 -6.29
N GLU A 200 -6.74 18.13 -5.98
CA GLU A 200 -6.49 19.49 -6.48
C GLU A 200 -5.01 19.88 -6.28
N ILE A 201 -4.53 20.82 -7.08
CA ILE A 201 -3.24 21.48 -6.90
C ILE A 201 -3.49 22.92 -6.45
N LEU A 202 -2.95 23.28 -5.28
CA LEU A 202 -3.13 24.60 -4.68
C LEU A 202 -1.79 25.32 -4.52
N PRO A 203 -1.73 26.65 -4.71
CA PRO A 203 -0.54 27.42 -4.37
C PRO A 203 -0.36 27.52 -2.85
N GLY A 204 0.89 27.67 -2.41
CA GLY A 204 1.26 27.97 -1.02
C GLY A 204 1.89 26.79 -0.29
N THR A 205 1.47 26.61 0.97
CA THR A 205 2.03 25.61 1.89
C THR A 205 1.05 24.47 2.12
N ILE A 206 1.55 23.31 2.55
CA ILE A 206 0.70 22.16 2.92
C ILE A 206 -0.36 22.55 3.96
N ALA A 207 -0.01 23.36 4.96
CA ALA A 207 -0.96 23.80 5.98
C ALA A 207 -2.09 24.65 5.40
N ALA A 208 -1.78 25.55 4.46
CA ALA A 208 -2.77 26.36 3.78
C ALA A 208 -3.66 25.52 2.85
N ALA A 209 -3.08 24.59 2.09
CA ALA A 209 -3.83 23.66 1.24
C ALA A 209 -4.77 22.77 2.06
N PHE A 210 -4.31 22.26 3.20
CA PHE A 210 -5.14 21.52 4.14
C PHE A 210 -6.24 22.36 4.79
N ALA A 211 -6.08 23.67 4.95
CA ALA A 211 -7.16 24.53 5.44
C ALA A 211 -8.19 24.84 4.34
N ALA A 212 -7.76 24.83 3.06
CA ALA A 212 -8.58 25.20 1.91
C ALA A 212 -9.49 24.08 1.38
N LYS A 213 -9.29 22.83 1.78
CA LYS A 213 -10.15 21.70 1.39
C LYS A 213 -11.03 21.26 2.57
N ARG A 214 -12.33 21.02 2.36
CA ARG A 214 -13.24 20.53 3.40
C ARG A 214 -12.83 19.14 3.91
N LEU A 215 -13.34 18.75 5.06
CA LEU A 215 -13.17 17.39 5.56
C LEU A 215 -14.01 16.44 4.72
N MET A 216 -13.46 15.26 4.43
CA MET A 216 -14.26 14.21 3.80
C MET A 216 -15.45 13.81 4.70
N PRO A 217 -16.59 13.42 4.11
CA PRO A 217 -17.70 12.86 4.87
C PRO A 217 -17.24 11.62 5.65
N GLY A 218 -17.78 11.46 6.86
CA GLY A 218 -17.46 10.32 7.72
C GLY A 218 -18.70 9.59 8.21
N PRO A 219 -18.51 8.56 9.06
CA PRO A 219 -19.62 7.83 9.67
C PRO A 219 -20.52 8.72 10.54
N GLU A 220 -20.00 9.85 11.03
CA GLU A 220 -20.76 10.85 11.80
C GLU A 220 -21.58 11.82 10.91
N GLY A 221 -21.52 11.67 9.57
CA GLY A 221 -22.22 12.52 8.62
C GLY A 221 -21.37 13.64 7.99
N TYR A 222 -22.05 14.65 7.44
CA TYR A 222 -21.44 15.76 6.68
C TYR A 222 -21.10 16.98 7.55
N ASP A 223 -21.73 17.13 8.73
CA ASP A 223 -21.44 18.28 9.60
C ASP A 223 -20.11 18.07 10.34
N THR A 224 -19.08 18.69 9.79
CA THR A 224 -17.72 18.64 10.31
C THR A 224 -17.16 20.04 10.56
N SER A 225 -18.04 21.04 10.57
CA SER A 225 -17.71 22.48 10.52
C SER A 225 -16.80 22.94 11.68
N ASP A 226 -16.99 22.41 12.88
CA ASP A 226 -16.20 22.74 14.07
C ASP A 226 -14.98 21.81 14.30
N ARG A 227 -14.84 20.75 13.49
CA ARG A 227 -13.76 19.77 13.68
C ARG A 227 -12.44 20.31 13.14
N ARG A 228 -11.43 20.35 14.02
CA ARG A 228 -10.05 20.64 13.66
C ARG A 228 -9.26 19.34 13.51
N PRO A 229 -9.01 18.79 12.31
CA PRO A 229 -8.31 17.51 12.19
C PRO A 229 -6.85 17.64 12.62
N TRP A 230 -6.25 16.52 13.00
CA TRP A 230 -4.80 16.44 13.16
C TRP A 230 -4.14 16.37 11.79
N ALA A 231 -3.03 17.08 11.63
CA ALA A 231 -2.12 16.95 10.51
C ALA A 231 -0.68 16.77 10.99
N TRP A 232 0.10 16.06 10.18
CA TRP A 232 1.53 15.86 10.36
C TRP A 232 2.24 16.37 9.12
N ILE A 233 3.13 17.35 9.29
CA ILE A 233 3.77 18.06 8.19
C ILE A 233 5.27 17.92 8.34
N GLN A 234 5.95 17.50 7.28
CA GLN A 234 7.40 17.38 7.25
C GLN A 234 8.05 18.70 7.66
N ALA A 235 9.06 18.61 8.50
CA ALA A 235 9.77 19.75 9.05
C ALA A 235 11.30 19.53 8.92
N PRO A 236 12.10 20.62 8.87
CA PRO A 236 13.55 20.51 8.96
C PRO A 236 14.01 19.84 10.26
N SER A 237 15.19 19.21 10.22
CA SER A 237 15.85 18.72 11.44
C SER A 237 16.10 19.89 12.42
N GLY A 238 15.96 19.62 13.72
CA GLY A 238 16.09 20.64 14.77
C GLY A 238 14.84 21.50 15.01
N THR A 239 13.77 21.34 14.22
CA THR A 239 12.50 22.03 14.47
C THR A 239 11.95 21.68 15.85
N ARG A 240 11.67 22.71 16.67
CA ARG A 240 11.11 22.53 18.02
C ARG A 240 9.78 21.79 17.96
N GLY A 241 9.66 20.71 18.74
CA GLY A 241 8.44 19.89 18.80
C GLY A 241 8.25 18.94 17.62
N ALA A 242 9.22 18.83 16.71
CA ALA A 242 9.18 17.84 15.65
C ALA A 242 9.57 16.44 16.17
N THR A 243 8.89 15.42 15.67
CA THR A 243 9.14 14.01 15.96
C THR A 243 9.80 13.32 14.77
N GLN A 244 10.64 12.32 15.04
CA GLN A 244 11.29 11.51 14.01
C GLN A 244 10.39 10.39 13.51
N ILE A 245 10.50 10.07 12.23
CA ILE A 245 9.86 8.92 11.59
C ILE A 245 10.77 8.35 10.49
N ASN A 246 10.84 7.02 10.37
CA ASN A 246 11.71 6.31 9.42
C ASN A 246 10.95 5.89 8.15
N ASP A 247 10.47 6.87 7.40
CA ASP A 247 9.67 6.65 6.18
C ASP A 247 10.10 7.52 5.00
N GLN A 248 11.26 8.18 5.05
CA GLN A 248 11.82 8.87 3.88
C GLN A 248 12.34 7.81 2.90
N PRO A 249 11.75 7.67 1.69
CA PRO A 249 12.22 6.65 0.74
C PRO A 249 13.63 6.97 0.25
N VAL A 250 14.51 5.96 0.26
CA VAL A 250 15.85 6.02 -0.34
C VAL A 250 15.92 5.05 -1.52
N SER A 251 15.46 3.81 -1.34
CA SER A 251 15.33 2.85 -2.44
C SER A 251 14.16 1.90 -2.22
N PHE A 252 13.44 1.61 -3.31
CA PHE A 252 12.38 0.59 -3.35
C PHE A 252 12.82 -0.74 -3.95
N ASP A 253 14.10 -0.85 -4.33
CA ASP A 253 14.70 -2.08 -4.83
C ASP A 253 14.46 -3.21 -3.81
N PRO A 254 13.88 -4.36 -4.19
CA PRO A 254 13.64 -5.46 -3.28
C PRO A 254 14.88 -5.93 -2.51
N ASP A 255 16.06 -5.89 -3.13
CA ASP A 255 17.32 -6.38 -2.56
C ASP A 255 18.03 -5.31 -1.72
N ARG A 256 17.74 -4.03 -1.96
CA ARG A 256 18.39 -2.88 -1.29
C ARG A 256 17.39 -1.90 -0.69
N ARG A 257 16.21 -2.40 -0.31
CA ARG A 257 15.12 -1.57 0.19
C ARG A 257 15.58 -0.81 1.44
N SER A 258 15.50 0.51 1.38
CA SER A 258 15.99 1.37 2.46
C SER A 258 15.15 2.64 2.59
N HIS A 259 15.05 3.11 3.84
CA HIS A 259 14.40 4.36 4.20
C HIS A 259 15.30 5.11 5.18
N ALA A 260 15.26 6.44 5.12
CA ALA A 260 15.94 7.33 6.04
C ALA A 260 14.96 7.93 7.06
N THR A 261 15.51 8.57 8.08
CA THR A 261 14.75 9.36 9.04
C THR A 261 14.36 10.72 8.43
N ARG A 262 13.10 11.11 8.61
CA ARG A 262 12.65 12.50 8.46
C ARG A 262 12.00 13.00 9.75
N TRP A 263 11.81 14.31 9.82
CA TRP A 263 11.16 14.98 10.95
C TRP A 263 9.81 15.53 10.49
N GLU A 264 8.84 15.54 11.40
CA GLU A 264 7.53 16.15 11.17
C GLU A 264 6.99 16.79 12.43
N THR A 265 6.22 17.87 12.27
CA THR A 265 5.45 18.48 13.36
C THR A 265 4.01 18.03 13.29
N ARG A 266 3.38 17.91 14.47
CA ARG A 266 1.95 17.60 14.61
C ARG A 266 1.17 18.86 14.94
N THR A 267 0.13 19.17 14.17
CA THR A 267 -0.67 20.38 14.34
C THR A 267 -2.17 20.13 14.11
N ARG A 268 -3.02 21.02 14.65
CA ARG A 268 -4.48 21.02 14.42
C ARG A 268 -4.79 22.02 13.31
N ILE A 269 -5.37 21.55 12.21
CA ILE A 269 -5.78 22.42 11.09
C ILE A 269 -7.15 23.00 11.38
N THR A 270 -7.31 24.29 11.14
CA THR A 270 -8.62 24.96 11.11
C THR A 270 -9.06 25.05 9.66
N ILE A 271 -10.20 24.48 9.33
CA ILE A 271 -10.75 24.51 7.97
C ILE A 271 -11.28 25.92 7.70
N ALA A 272 -10.92 26.48 6.55
CA ALA A 272 -11.34 27.81 6.17
C ALA A 272 -12.86 27.84 5.90
N PRO A 273 -13.57 28.94 6.23
CA PRO A 273 -14.98 29.10 5.87
C PRO A 273 -15.23 29.01 4.37
N THR A 274 -14.23 29.38 3.56
CA THR A 274 -14.25 29.35 2.09
C THR A 274 -13.66 28.05 1.50
N ALA A 275 -13.47 27.01 2.33
CA ALA A 275 -12.89 25.76 1.85
C ALA A 275 -13.76 25.08 0.79
N THR A 276 -13.12 24.51 -0.23
CA THR A 276 -13.79 23.81 -1.33
C THR A 276 -14.31 22.45 -0.88
N GLU A 277 -15.44 22.04 -1.45
CA GLU A 277 -16.02 20.72 -1.21
C GLU A 277 -15.28 19.62 -1.97
N TRP A 278 -15.62 18.37 -1.65
CA TRP A 278 -15.20 17.21 -2.41
C TRP A 278 -16.21 16.91 -3.52
N ASP A 279 -15.71 16.64 -4.72
CA ASP A 279 -16.52 16.10 -5.80
C ASP A 279 -16.69 14.58 -5.57
N ILE A 280 -17.65 14.23 -4.72
CA ILE A 280 -18.00 12.84 -4.41
C ILE A 280 -19.28 12.56 -5.20
N ILE A 281 -19.20 11.60 -6.12
CA ILE A 281 -20.40 11.08 -6.78
C ILE A 281 -21.33 10.55 -5.66
N PRO A 282 -22.56 11.08 -5.53
CA PRO A 282 -23.47 10.75 -4.44
C PRO A 282 -23.92 9.28 -4.43
#